data_AF-A0A6A6ZKN1-F1
#
_entry.id   AF-A0A6A6ZKN1-F1
#
_cell.length_a   1.000
_cell.length_b   1.000
_cell.length_c   1.000
_cell.angle_alpha   90.00
_cell.angle_beta   90.00
_cell.angle_gamma   90.00
#
_symmetry.space_group_name_H-M   'P 1'
#
loop_
_entity.id
_entity.type
_entity.pdbx_description
1 polymer ?
#
loop_
_entity_poly.entity_id
_entity_poly.type
_entity_poly.pdbx_seq_one_letter_code
_entity_poly.pdbx_strand_id
1 'polypeptide(L)'
;MAGSLMKNLNIFEPNSFNIHANVTSAAEFLNLVCKKKIPLQLIPTECAKDTLVDPNPFQLSVQRYRELLGNAHPTMHLIEKYLKFTNATRYPAFDLIAAVAVKHPKSFKWKKIEYTVVGDRTNPSHIEFKEASKWWPSFRYHIKMASGDKGCLAENEDKILKTIQDTMNIEGM
;
A
#
# COMPACT_ATOMS: atom_id res chain seq x y z
N MET A 1 1.86 2.98 4.25
CA MET A 1 1.53 2.95 2.82
C MET A 1 2.58 3.76 2.05
N ALA A 2 3.50 3.14 1.31
CA ALA A 2 4.52 3.84 0.52
C ALA A 2 5.24 2.90 -0.46
N GLY A 3 5.75 3.48 -1.55
CA GLY A 3 6.63 2.80 -2.49
C GLY A 3 5.92 1.96 -3.54
N SER A 4 6.73 1.35 -4.41
CA SER A 4 6.31 0.43 -5.46
C SER A 4 7.50 -0.47 -5.78
N LEU A 5 7.29 -1.78 -5.96
CA LEU A 5 8.27 -2.68 -6.57
C LEU A 5 8.10 -2.76 -8.09
N MET A 6 6.96 -2.28 -8.60
CA MET A 6 6.65 -2.26 -10.01
C MET A 6 6.91 -0.87 -10.60
N LYS A 7 7.40 -0.84 -11.84
CA LYS A 7 7.36 0.38 -12.66
C LYS A 7 5.91 0.57 -13.15
N ASN A 8 5.48 1.80 -13.39
CA ASN A 8 4.23 2.10 -14.08
C ASN A 8 2.90 2.01 -13.31
N LEU A 9 2.91 2.12 -11.98
CA LEU A 9 1.66 2.07 -11.19
C LEU A 9 1.20 3.41 -10.62
N ASN A 10 2.06 4.42 -10.61
CA ASN A 10 1.78 5.73 -10.02
C ASN A 10 1.81 6.80 -11.09
N ILE A 11 1.08 7.91 -10.89
CA ILE A 11 1.12 9.06 -11.81
C ILE A 11 2.41 9.89 -11.68
N PHE A 12 3.15 9.72 -10.58
CA PHE A 12 4.34 10.50 -10.22
C PHE A 12 5.64 9.70 -10.39
N GLU A 13 5.68 8.84 -11.41
CA GLU A 13 6.80 7.92 -11.59
C GLU A 13 8.16 8.63 -11.55
N PRO A 14 9.15 8.06 -10.84
CA PRO A 14 9.12 6.73 -10.20
C PRO A 14 8.55 6.69 -8.77
N ASN A 15 8.04 7.80 -8.23
CA ASN A 15 7.56 7.89 -6.85
C ASN A 15 6.09 7.44 -6.70
N SER A 16 5.79 6.80 -5.56
CA SER A 16 4.41 6.72 -5.06
C SER A 16 3.95 8.08 -4.52
N PHE A 17 2.64 8.35 -4.51
CA PHE A 17 2.06 9.63 -4.03
C PHE A 17 2.68 10.11 -2.71
N ASN A 18 2.70 9.26 -1.68
CA ASN A 18 3.21 9.62 -0.35
C ASN A 18 4.71 9.95 -0.33
N ILE A 19 5.49 9.36 -1.24
CA ILE A 19 6.92 9.68 -1.39
C ILE A 19 7.09 10.97 -2.21
N HIS A 20 6.33 11.11 -3.30
CA HIS A 20 6.37 12.28 -4.16
C HIS A 20 6.04 13.57 -3.39
N ALA A 21 5.08 13.50 -2.46
CA ALA A 21 4.69 14.64 -1.64
C ALA A 21 5.87 15.26 -0.88
N ASN A 22 6.82 14.45 -0.41
CA ASN A 22 8.06 14.93 0.19
C ASN A 22 9.15 13.84 0.19
N VAL A 23 9.94 13.80 -0.90
CA VAL A 23 10.98 12.79 -1.10
C VAL A 23 12.09 12.91 -0.04
N THR A 24 12.45 14.14 0.33
CA THR A 24 13.47 14.42 1.34
C THR A 24 13.10 13.83 2.69
N SER A 25 11.91 14.12 3.21
CA SER A 25 11.46 13.57 4.48
C SER A 25 11.29 12.05 4.44
N ALA A 26 10.84 11.49 3.30
CA ALA A 26 10.79 10.04 3.13
C ALA A 26 12.18 9.39 3.20
N ALA A 27 13.18 9.99 2.55
CA ALA A 27 14.56 9.52 2.58
C ALA A 27 15.17 9.61 3.99
N GLU A 28 14.96 10.73 4.69
CA GLU A 28 15.41 10.93 6.07
C GLU A 28 14.77 9.90 7.02
N PHE A 29 13.47 9.67 6.89
CA PHE A 29 12.74 8.68 7.69
C PHE A 29 13.30 7.26 7.48
N LEU A 30 13.48 6.83 6.23
CA LEU A 30 14.03 5.50 5.93
C LEU A 30 15.47 5.34 6.44
N ASN A 31 16.28 6.39 6.30
CA ASN A 31 17.64 6.42 6.84
C ASN A 31 17.65 6.29 8.37
N LEU A 32 16.74 6.97 9.05
CA LEU A 32 16.59 6.89 10.50
C LEU A 32 16.17 5.49 10.93
N VAL A 33 15.16 4.90 10.28
CA VAL A 33 14.67 3.54 10.52
C VAL A 33 15.81 2.53 10.41
N CYS A 34 16.61 2.60 9.34
CA CYS A 34 17.78 1.74 9.15
C CYS A 34 18.86 1.97 10.22
N LYS A 35 19.23 3.22 10.48
CA LYS A 35 20.25 3.59 11.49
C LYS A 35 19.86 3.11 12.89
N LYS A 36 18.57 3.22 13.23
CA LYS A 36 18.01 2.83 14.53
C LYS A 36 17.55 1.37 14.57
N LYS A 37 17.67 0.62 13.48
CA LYS A 37 17.26 -0.79 13.37
C LYS A 37 15.77 -1.02 13.71
N ILE A 38 14.92 -0.04 13.40
CA ILE A 38 13.48 -0.11 13.70
C ILE A 38 12.81 -1.03 12.67
N PRO A 39 12.08 -2.08 13.08
CA PRO A 39 11.29 -2.88 12.14
C PRO A 39 10.24 -2.03 11.43
N LEU A 40 10.23 -2.06 10.10
CA LEU A 40 9.31 -1.31 9.25
C LEU A 40 8.65 -2.25 8.24
N GLN A 41 7.33 -2.11 8.12
CA GLN A 41 6.53 -2.79 7.10
C GLN A 41 5.92 -1.75 6.17
N LEU A 42 6.19 -1.90 4.87
CA LEU A 42 5.66 -1.05 3.81
C LEU A 42 4.60 -1.81 3.01
N ILE A 43 3.49 -1.13 2.75
CA ILE A 43 2.50 -1.55 1.77
C ILE A 43 2.72 -0.69 0.52
N PRO A 44 3.11 -1.29 -0.61
CA PRO A 44 3.35 -0.57 -1.85
C PRO A 44 2.06 -0.42 -2.68
N THR A 45 2.07 0.47 -3.68
CA THR A 45 0.90 0.81 -4.50
C THR A 45 0.21 -0.41 -5.13
N GLU A 46 0.99 -1.39 -5.61
CA GLU A 46 0.48 -2.62 -6.24
C GLU A 46 -0.41 -3.47 -5.33
N CYS A 47 -0.29 -3.33 -4.00
CA CYS A 47 -1.16 -4.03 -3.07
C CYS A 47 -2.58 -3.45 -3.02
N ALA A 48 -2.81 -2.23 -3.54
CA ALA A 48 -4.11 -1.57 -3.48
C ALA A 48 -4.66 -1.13 -4.86
N LYS A 49 -3.86 -1.23 -5.93
CA LYS A 49 -4.24 -0.82 -7.28
C LYS A 49 -4.12 -1.99 -8.26
N ASP A 50 -5.08 -2.06 -9.19
CA ASP A 50 -5.08 -2.96 -10.33
C ASP A 50 -3.84 -2.75 -11.20
N THR A 51 -3.33 -3.83 -11.79
CA THR A 51 -2.48 -3.74 -12.98
C THR A 51 -3.34 -4.14 -14.17
N LEU A 52 -2.96 -3.74 -15.39
CA LEU A 52 -3.69 -4.12 -16.62
C LEU A 52 -3.74 -5.64 -16.86
N VAL A 53 -2.81 -6.37 -16.26
CA VAL A 53 -2.62 -7.82 -16.48
C VAL A 53 -3.25 -8.64 -15.34
N ASP A 54 -3.50 -8.02 -14.19
CA ASP A 54 -3.95 -8.73 -13.00
C ASP A 54 -4.83 -7.80 -12.13
N PRO A 55 -6.15 -8.04 -11.98
CA PRO A 55 -7.03 -7.23 -11.15
C PRO A 55 -6.76 -7.47 -9.65
N ASN A 56 -6.63 -6.40 -8.87
CA ASN A 56 -6.49 -6.41 -7.42
C ASN A 56 -7.83 -6.79 -6.77
N PRO A 57 -7.87 -7.82 -5.89
CA PRO A 57 -9.11 -8.25 -5.26
C PRO A 57 -9.73 -7.19 -4.34
N PHE A 58 -8.97 -6.17 -3.92
CA PHE A 58 -9.45 -5.15 -2.98
C PHE A 58 -9.64 -3.76 -3.57
N GLN A 59 -9.41 -3.59 -4.86
CA GLN A 59 -9.88 -2.40 -5.54
C GLN A 59 -11.38 -2.60 -5.82
N LEU A 60 -12.26 -2.44 -4.83
CA LEU A 60 -13.65 -2.86 -4.99
C LEU A 60 -14.46 -1.89 -5.86
N SER A 61 -15.48 -2.42 -6.54
CA SER A 61 -16.49 -1.61 -7.22
C SER A 61 -17.43 -0.95 -6.21
N VAL A 62 -18.16 0.09 -6.64
CA VAL A 62 -19.21 0.72 -5.82
C VAL A 62 -20.23 -0.31 -5.34
N GLN A 63 -20.66 -1.19 -6.24
CA GLN A 63 -21.64 -2.23 -5.91
C GLN A 63 -21.12 -3.17 -4.83
N ARG A 64 -19.84 -3.58 -4.91
CA ARG A 64 -19.26 -4.45 -3.89
C ARG A 64 -19.12 -3.75 -2.54
N TYR A 65 -18.81 -2.45 -2.51
CA TYR A 65 -18.86 -1.68 -1.27
C TYR A 65 -20.27 -1.56 -0.70
N ARG A 66 -21.30 -1.39 -1.54
CA ARG A 66 -22.71 -1.39 -1.08
C ARG A 66 -23.12 -2.73 -0.47
N GLU A 67 -22.68 -3.84 -1.03
CA GLU A 67 -22.92 -5.17 -0.46
C GLU A 67 -22.25 -5.34 0.91
N LEU A 68 -21.05 -4.78 1.10
CA LEU A 68 -20.28 -4.91 2.34
C LEU A 68 -20.75 -3.94 3.45
N LEU A 69 -21.03 -2.69 3.09
CA LEU A 69 -21.29 -1.62 4.08
C LEU A 69 -22.78 -1.27 4.18
N GLY A 70 -23.58 -1.63 3.17
CA GLY A 70 -24.95 -1.16 3.01
C GLY A 70 -25.04 0.21 2.30
N ASN A 71 -26.17 0.46 1.65
CA ASN A 71 -26.40 1.68 0.85
C ASN A 71 -26.36 2.98 1.67
N ALA A 72 -26.76 2.93 2.95
CA ALA A 72 -26.86 4.11 3.81
C ALA A 72 -25.57 4.42 4.59
N HIS A 73 -24.49 3.66 4.37
CA HIS A 73 -23.25 3.87 5.13
C HIS A 73 -22.58 5.20 4.74
N PRO A 74 -22.18 6.07 5.68
CA PRO A 74 -21.60 7.39 5.38
C PRO A 74 -20.40 7.34 4.43
N THR A 75 -19.55 6.33 4.56
CA THR A 75 -18.39 6.09 3.69
C THR A 75 -18.76 5.88 2.22
N MET A 76 -19.97 5.42 1.90
CA MET A 76 -20.43 5.27 0.51
C MET A 76 -20.41 6.60 -0.24
N HIS A 77 -20.82 7.69 0.42
CA HIS A 77 -20.80 9.03 -0.19
C HIS A 77 -19.38 9.47 -0.56
N LEU A 78 -18.40 9.15 0.30
CA LEU A 78 -16.99 9.48 0.06
C LEU A 78 -16.42 8.67 -1.12
N ILE A 79 -16.73 7.37 -1.18
CA ILE A 79 -16.31 6.48 -2.26
C ILE A 79 -16.89 6.95 -3.60
N GLU A 80 -18.19 7.21 -3.67
CA GLU A 80 -18.86 7.69 -4.88
C GLU A 80 -18.32 9.05 -5.34
N LYS A 81 -18.12 9.97 -4.40
CA LYS A 81 -17.54 11.29 -4.70
C LYS A 81 -16.11 11.17 -5.23
N TYR A 82 -15.28 10.31 -4.63
CA TYR A 82 -13.93 10.04 -5.11
C TYR A 82 -13.96 9.51 -6.55
N LEU A 83 -14.75 8.48 -6.82
CA LEU A 83 -14.82 7.84 -8.14
C LEU A 83 -15.31 8.80 -9.22
N LYS A 84 -16.29 9.65 -8.89
CA LYS A 84 -16.75 10.73 -9.76
C LYS A 84 -15.64 11.75 -10.04
N PHE A 85 -14.90 12.16 -9.01
CA PHE A 85 -13.83 13.16 -9.15
C PHE A 85 -12.64 12.63 -9.96
N THR A 86 -12.26 11.37 -9.77
CA THR A 86 -11.11 10.76 -10.47
C THR A 86 -11.50 10.09 -11.78
N ASN A 87 -12.78 10.08 -12.16
CA ASN A 87 -13.33 9.32 -13.27
C ASN A 87 -12.90 7.83 -13.25
N ALA A 88 -12.84 7.24 -12.05
CA ALA A 88 -12.43 5.85 -11.86
C ALA A 88 -13.65 4.95 -11.65
N THR A 89 -13.55 3.69 -12.06
CA THR A 89 -14.64 2.69 -11.93
C THR A 89 -14.55 1.87 -10.65
N ARG A 90 -13.37 1.80 -10.02
CA ARG A 90 -13.10 1.01 -8.82
C ARG A 90 -12.25 1.82 -7.84
N TYR A 91 -12.57 1.75 -6.54
CA TYR A 91 -11.91 2.56 -5.52
C TYR A 91 -10.67 1.85 -4.97
N PRO A 92 -9.45 2.42 -5.12
CA PRO A 92 -8.23 1.84 -4.57
C PRO A 92 -8.13 2.15 -3.08
N ALA A 93 -8.28 1.10 -2.28
CA ALA A 93 -8.35 1.15 -0.83
C ALA A 93 -6.97 1.29 -0.15
N PHE A 94 -6.12 2.22 -0.59
CA PHE A 94 -4.70 2.32 -0.21
C PHE A 94 -4.45 2.20 1.30
N ASP A 95 -5.03 3.10 2.09
CA ASP A 95 -4.79 3.15 3.54
C ASP A 95 -5.53 2.03 4.28
N LEU A 96 -6.65 1.56 3.74
CA LEU A 96 -7.38 0.41 4.31
C LEU A 96 -6.56 -0.86 4.19
N ILE A 97 -5.87 -1.08 3.07
CA ILE A 97 -4.94 -2.21 2.92
C ILE A 97 -3.77 -2.12 3.89
N ALA A 98 -3.30 -0.91 4.20
CA ALA A 98 -2.32 -0.72 5.27
C ALA A 98 -2.89 -1.10 6.65
N ALA A 99 -4.13 -0.72 6.96
CA ALA A 99 -4.79 -1.11 8.21
C ALA A 99 -5.04 -2.63 8.29
N VAL A 100 -5.45 -3.26 7.19
CA VAL A 100 -5.59 -4.70 7.07
C VAL A 100 -4.26 -5.39 7.33
N ALA A 101 -3.15 -4.89 6.79
CA ALA A 101 -1.83 -5.47 7.01
C ALA A 101 -1.36 -5.40 8.48
N VAL A 102 -1.82 -4.40 9.24
CA VAL A 102 -1.57 -4.32 10.68
C VAL A 102 -2.36 -5.40 11.43
N LYS A 103 -3.65 -5.58 11.11
CA LYS A 103 -4.53 -6.56 11.78
C LYS A 103 -4.24 -8.01 11.35
N HIS A 104 -3.92 -8.22 10.07
CA HIS A 104 -3.72 -9.52 9.44
C HIS A 104 -2.41 -9.60 8.65
N PRO A 105 -1.24 -9.44 9.30
CA PRO A 105 0.04 -9.44 8.61
C PRO A 105 0.33 -10.76 7.89
N LYS A 106 -0.25 -11.88 8.32
CA LYS A 106 -0.09 -13.19 7.68
C LYS A 106 -0.82 -13.32 6.34
N SER A 107 -1.76 -12.43 6.04
CA SER A 107 -2.46 -12.37 4.76
C SER A 107 -1.61 -11.72 3.66
N PHE A 108 -0.42 -11.23 4.01
CA PHE A 108 0.53 -10.66 3.07
C PHE A 108 1.81 -11.48 3.07
N LYS A 109 2.35 -11.70 1.87
CA LYS A 109 3.70 -12.21 1.71
C LYS A 109 4.68 -11.04 1.78
N TRP A 110 5.61 -11.12 2.72
CA TRP A 110 6.54 -10.02 3.01
C TRP A 110 7.90 -10.29 2.41
N LYS A 111 8.37 -9.36 1.59
CA LYS A 111 9.70 -9.38 0.98
C LYS A 111 10.63 -8.46 1.75
N LYS A 112 11.86 -8.91 1.98
CA LYS A 112 12.93 -8.01 2.47
C LYS A 112 13.32 -7.10 1.33
N ILE A 113 13.44 -5.81 1.61
CA ILE A 113 13.75 -4.83 0.58
C ILE A 113 14.98 -4.00 0.90
N GLU A 114 15.64 -3.59 -0.16
CA GLU A 114 16.64 -2.53 -0.20
C GLU A 114 15.99 -1.29 -0.81
N TYR A 115 16.44 -0.11 -0.37
CA TYR A 115 16.08 1.13 -1.02
C TYR A 115 17.32 1.94 -1.39
N THR A 116 17.19 2.70 -2.46
CA THR A 116 18.20 3.65 -2.94
C THR A 116 17.55 5.01 -3.10
N VAL A 117 18.13 6.02 -2.46
CA VAL A 117 17.76 7.42 -2.69
C VAL A 117 18.51 7.89 -3.93
N VAL A 118 17.79 8.36 -4.94
CA VAL A 118 18.36 8.78 -6.22
C VAL A 118 18.28 10.30 -6.34
N GLY A 119 19.41 10.92 -6.70
CA GLY A 119 19.57 12.37 -6.81
C GLY A 119 20.63 12.90 -5.85
N ASP A 120 20.64 14.22 -5.63
CA ASP A 120 21.49 14.84 -4.62
C ASP A 120 20.98 14.48 -3.21
N ARG A 121 21.89 14.35 -2.24
CA ARG A 121 21.55 14.19 -0.83
C ARG A 121 20.69 15.33 -0.30
N THR A 122 20.88 16.54 -0.79
CA THR A 122 20.12 17.72 -0.35
C THR A 122 18.79 17.87 -1.09
N ASN A 123 18.65 17.26 -2.27
CA ASN A 123 17.46 17.33 -3.11
C ASN A 123 17.24 15.99 -3.82
N PRO A 124 16.77 14.95 -3.10
CA PRO A 124 16.54 13.65 -3.69
C PRO A 124 15.37 13.70 -4.67
N SER A 125 15.56 13.12 -5.85
CA SER A 125 14.53 13.07 -6.90
C SER A 125 13.50 11.97 -6.64
N HIS A 126 13.95 10.81 -6.16
CA HIS A 126 13.09 9.67 -5.88
C HIS A 126 13.75 8.61 -5.00
N ILE A 127 12.96 7.62 -4.59
CA ILE A 127 13.40 6.46 -3.84
C ILE A 127 13.04 5.20 -4.62
N GLU A 128 14.04 4.42 -5.00
CA GLU A 128 13.85 3.11 -5.61
C GLU A 128 13.78 2.04 -4.54
N PHE A 129 12.87 1.07 -4.68
CA PHE A 129 12.81 -0.13 -3.85
C PHE A 129 13.11 -1.36 -4.68
N LYS A 130 13.93 -2.27 -4.15
CA LYS A 130 14.31 -3.53 -4.80
C LYS A 130 14.24 -4.68 -3.79
N GLU A 131 13.80 -5.84 -4.24
CA GLU A 131 13.87 -7.05 -3.42
C GLU A 131 15.34 -7.41 -3.16
N ALA A 132 15.66 -7.72 -1.90
CA ALA A 132 17.02 -8.05 -1.51
C ALA A 132 17.47 -9.36 -2.18
N SER A 133 18.50 -9.30 -3.03
CA SER A 133 18.94 -10.41 -3.89
C SER A 133 19.87 -11.43 -3.21
N LYS A 134 20.36 -11.15 -1.99
CA LYS A 134 21.27 -12.04 -1.25
C LYS A 134 20.92 -12.12 0.22
N TRP A 135 21.23 -13.27 0.81
CA TRP A 135 21.29 -13.53 2.25
C TRP A 135 22.45 -12.73 2.87
N TRP A 136 22.35 -11.39 2.88
CA TRP A 136 23.27 -10.59 3.67
C TRP A 136 23.03 -10.86 5.16
N PRO A 137 24.06 -10.75 6.03
CA PRO A 137 23.90 -10.89 7.46
C PRO A 137 22.71 -10.04 7.91
N SER A 138 21.84 -10.64 8.71
CA SER A 138 20.50 -10.20 9.17
C SER A 138 20.35 -8.76 9.67
N PHE A 139 21.45 -7.99 9.73
CA PHE A 139 21.56 -6.65 10.28
C PHE A 139 21.17 -5.50 9.34
N ARG A 140 20.91 -5.73 8.05
CA ARG A 140 20.52 -4.64 7.12
C ARG A 140 19.03 -4.57 6.76
N TYR A 141 18.27 -5.65 6.95
CA TYR A 141 16.88 -5.70 6.48
C TYR A 141 15.88 -5.49 7.60
N HIS A 142 15.78 -4.23 8.04
CA HIS A 142 14.74 -3.80 8.96
C HIS A 142 13.43 -3.44 8.24
N ILE A 143 13.50 -3.30 6.91
CA ILE A 143 12.35 -2.94 6.09
C ILE A 143 11.87 -4.16 5.32
N LYS A 144 10.59 -4.45 5.47
CA LYS A 144 9.85 -5.42 4.67
C LYS A 144 8.80 -4.68 3.86
N MET A 145 8.53 -5.18 2.66
CA MET A 145 7.47 -4.68 1.81
C MET A 145 6.53 -5.82 1.47
N ALA A 146 5.22 -5.61 1.57
CA ALA A 146 4.25 -6.59 1.10
C ALA A 146 4.43 -6.79 -0.41
N SER A 147 4.43 -8.03 -0.87
CA SER A 147 4.33 -8.30 -2.30
C SER A 147 2.90 -8.06 -2.74
N GLY A 148 2.72 -7.45 -3.91
CA GLY A 148 1.44 -7.47 -4.64
C GLY A 148 1.05 -8.84 -5.19
N ASP A 149 1.53 -9.93 -4.57
CA ASP A 149 1.23 -11.33 -4.93
C ASP A 149 -0.22 -11.62 -4.56
N LYS A 150 -1.09 -11.64 -5.57
CA LYS A 150 -2.54 -11.66 -5.38
C LYS A 150 -3.08 -13.03 -4.99
N GLY A 151 -2.33 -14.11 -5.19
CA GLY A 151 -2.74 -15.44 -4.73
C GLY A 151 -2.91 -15.48 -3.21
N CYS A 152 -1.94 -14.92 -2.48
CA CYS A 152 -1.99 -14.83 -1.02
C CYS A 152 -3.13 -13.91 -0.53
N LEU A 153 -3.43 -12.86 -1.30
CA LEU A 153 -4.50 -11.91 -1.01
C LEU A 153 -5.89 -12.52 -1.26
N ALA A 154 -6.07 -13.22 -2.39
CA ALA A 154 -7.32 -13.89 -2.75
C ALA A 154 -7.66 -15.02 -1.76
N GLU A 155 -6.68 -15.81 -1.32
CA GLU A 155 -6.86 -16.85 -0.29
C GLU A 155 -7.35 -16.30 1.05
N ASN A 156 -7.19 -14.99 1.28
CA ASN A 156 -7.59 -14.32 2.52
C ASN A 156 -8.70 -13.28 2.30
N GLU A 157 -9.37 -13.30 1.14
CA GLU A 157 -10.33 -12.28 0.73
C GLU A 157 -11.40 -12.02 1.81
N ASP A 158 -12.09 -13.05 2.30
CA ASP A 158 -13.14 -12.90 3.32
C ASP A 158 -12.65 -12.22 4.61
N LYS A 159 -11.44 -12.57 5.07
CA LYS A 159 -10.85 -11.96 6.28
C LYS A 159 -10.54 -10.49 6.04
N ILE A 160 -10.05 -10.17 4.85
CA ILE A 160 -9.69 -8.81 4.47
C ILE A 160 -10.94 -7.96 4.27
N LEU A 161 -11.97 -8.47 3.60
CA LEU A 161 -13.26 -7.80 3.43
C LEU A 161 -13.95 -7.57 4.77
N LYS A 162 -13.94 -8.57 5.66
CA LYS A 162 -14.42 -8.39 7.03
C LYS A 162 -13.64 -7.30 7.76
N THR A 163 -12.31 -7.27 7.61
CA THR A 163 -11.49 -6.22 8.25
C THR A 163 -11.80 -4.83 7.71
N ILE A 164 -12.03 -4.70 6.40
CA ILE A 164 -12.43 -3.45 5.77
C ILE A 164 -13.78 -3.01 6.33
N GLN A 165 -14.76 -3.93 6.37
CA GLN A 165 -16.07 -3.71 6.96
C GLN A 165 -15.94 -3.27 8.42
N ASP A 166 -15.22 -4.00 9.27
CA ASP A 166 -15.00 -3.67 10.69
C ASP A 166 -14.23 -2.35 10.88
N THR A 167 -13.37 -1.97 9.94
CA THR A 167 -12.59 -0.72 10.02
C THR A 167 -13.41 0.49 9.56
N MET A 168 -14.37 0.28 8.67
CA MET A 168 -15.28 1.31 8.17
C MET A 168 -16.52 1.47 9.05
N ASN A 169 -17.01 0.37 9.62
CA ASN A 169 -18.04 0.33 10.64
C ASN A 169 -17.41 0.69 11.99
N ILE A 170 -17.06 1.96 12.17
CA ILE A 170 -16.79 2.47 13.51
C ILE A 170 -18.16 2.57 14.19
N GLU A 171 -18.61 1.48 14.80
CA GLU A 171 -19.71 1.54 15.77
C GLU A 171 -19.28 2.47 16.91
N GLY A 172 -19.74 3.73 16.87
CA GLY A 172 -19.54 4.70 17.94
C GLY A 172 -18.84 6.02 17.59
N MET A 173 -19.19 6.67 16.48
CA MET A 173 -19.08 8.13 16.37
C MET A 173 -20.45 8.76 16.19
#